data_AF-A0A5B0R1M7-F1
#
_entry.id   AF-A0A5B0R1M7-F1
#
_cell.length_a   1.000
_cell.length_b   1.000
_cell.length_c   1.000
_cell.angle_alpha   90.00
_cell.angle_beta   90.00
_cell.angle_gamma   90.00
#
_symmetry.space_group_name_H-M   'P 1'
#
loop_
_entity.id
_entity.type
_entity.pdbx_description
1 polymer ?
#
loop_
_entity_poly.entity_id
_entity_poly.type
_entity_poly.pdbx_seq_one_letter_code
_entity_poly.pdbx_strand_id
1 'polypeptide(L)'
;MKKELPVTDGKVDSSGAVAEKQEMPEDEAIISFQNSALILVDIQYDFLSPHGALSVPSAPEILPTAYGLLDEGLEWKAVVASKDFHPPSHISFASTHHAQPFTKLSIPNSSSSSSSDERQVESKTIDLWPDHCVGIPLSVQANIVVFRERGISNQRMNDLLYLIPL
;
A
#
# COMPACT_ATOMS: atom_id res chain seq x y z
N MET A 1 -38.40 -49.13 22.14
CA MET A 1 -38.89 -49.49 20.79
C MET A 1 -37.69 -49.88 19.95
N LYS A 2 -37.52 -51.19 19.74
CA LYS A 2 -36.54 -51.77 18.81
C LYS A 2 -37.18 -51.82 17.43
N LYS A 3 -36.46 -51.46 16.38
CA LYS A 3 -36.70 -51.95 15.01
C LYS A 3 -35.34 -52.21 14.35
N GLU A 4 -34.90 -53.44 14.52
CA GLU A 4 -34.19 -54.24 13.51
C GLU A 4 -35.27 -54.78 12.54
N LEU A 5 -35.12 -55.07 11.24
CA LEU A 5 -34.06 -55.63 10.36
C LEU A 5 -34.61 -55.48 8.89
N PRO A 6 -33.88 -55.67 7.77
CA PRO A 6 -33.27 -56.96 7.44
C PRO A 6 -31.85 -56.92 6.85
N VAL A 7 -31.12 -57.98 7.22
CA VAL A 7 -29.95 -58.54 6.57
C VAL A 7 -30.37 -59.11 5.21
N THR A 8 -29.56 -58.87 4.19
CA THR A 8 -29.41 -59.78 3.06
C THR A 8 -27.92 -60.02 2.81
N ASP A 9 -27.48 -61.24 3.06
CA ASP A 9 -26.20 -61.77 2.61
C ASP A 9 -26.16 -61.80 1.07
N GLY A 10 -25.02 -61.45 0.48
CA GLY A 10 -24.88 -61.64 -0.97
C GLY A 10 -23.65 -61.03 -1.63
N LYS A 11 -22.53 -61.74 -1.49
CA LYS A 11 -21.52 -61.96 -2.54
C LYS A 11 -20.55 -60.81 -2.86
N VAL A 12 -19.30 -61.03 -2.47
CA VAL A 12 -18.11 -60.40 -3.04
C VAL A 12 -18.07 -60.76 -4.53
N ASP A 13 -18.16 -59.76 -5.41
CA ASP A 13 -17.54 -59.82 -6.72
C ASP A 13 -16.27 -58.96 -6.73
N SER A 14 -15.16 -59.65 -6.94
CA SER A 14 -13.88 -59.07 -7.26
C SER A 14 -13.94 -58.49 -8.67
N SER A 15 -14.42 -57.26 -8.81
CA SER A 15 -14.16 -56.43 -9.98
C SER A 15 -13.62 -55.11 -9.48
N GLY A 16 -12.30 -54.97 -9.57
CA GLY A 16 -11.60 -53.73 -9.28
C GLY A 16 -12.07 -52.64 -10.22
N ALA A 17 -13.07 -51.87 -9.79
CA ALA A 17 -13.28 -50.52 -10.27
C ALA A 17 -12.47 -49.62 -9.35
N VAL A 18 -11.23 -49.32 -9.77
CA VAL A 18 -10.50 -48.19 -9.23
C VAL A 18 -11.36 -46.98 -9.56
N ALA A 19 -12.02 -46.43 -8.54
CA ALA A 19 -12.60 -45.09 -8.64
C ALA A 19 -11.43 -44.16 -8.94
N GLU A 20 -11.34 -43.76 -10.20
CA GLU A 20 -10.46 -42.72 -10.69
C GLU A 20 -10.73 -41.49 -9.82
N LYS A 21 -9.83 -41.21 -8.88
CA LYS A 21 -9.77 -39.90 -8.26
C LYS A 21 -9.62 -38.93 -9.42
N GLN A 22 -10.63 -38.12 -9.67
CA GLN A 22 -10.44 -36.92 -10.47
C GLN A 22 -9.40 -36.07 -9.74
N GLU A 23 -8.14 -36.20 -10.17
CA GLU A 23 -7.08 -35.25 -9.88
C GLU A 23 -7.54 -33.92 -10.46
N MET A 24 -7.75 -32.97 -9.54
CA MET A 24 -7.92 -31.56 -9.88
C MET A 24 -6.66 -31.13 -10.65
N PRO A 25 -6.80 -30.49 -11.83
CA PRO A 25 -5.66 -30.18 -12.69
C PRO A 25 -4.67 -29.28 -11.95
N GLU A 26 -3.40 -29.66 -11.99
CA GLU A 26 -2.27 -29.11 -11.23
C GLU A 26 -1.77 -27.73 -11.75
N ASP A 27 -2.57 -27.06 -12.59
CA ASP A 27 -2.21 -25.81 -13.27
C ASP A 27 -2.91 -24.56 -12.66
N GLU A 28 -3.04 -24.51 -11.34
CA GLU A 28 -3.09 -23.21 -10.66
C GLU A 28 -1.68 -22.63 -10.76
N ALA A 29 -1.39 -21.92 -11.84
CA ALA A 29 -0.13 -21.21 -12.00
C ALA A 29 0.11 -20.39 -10.73
N ILE A 30 1.08 -20.81 -9.91
CA ILE A 30 1.49 -20.05 -8.73
C ILE A 30 1.99 -18.71 -9.26
N ILE A 31 1.17 -17.66 -9.11
CA ILE A 31 1.55 -16.31 -9.48
C ILE A 31 2.67 -15.91 -8.51
N SER A 32 3.92 -16.01 -8.97
CA SER A 32 5.11 -15.65 -8.21
C SER A 32 5.68 -14.33 -8.73
N PHE A 33 5.93 -13.39 -7.83
CA PHE A 33 6.45 -12.05 -8.12
C PHE A 33 7.95 -11.92 -7.86
N GLN A 34 8.71 -13.01 -7.97
CA GLN A 34 10.15 -13.09 -7.68
C GLN A 34 11.04 -12.11 -8.48
N ASN A 35 10.53 -11.53 -9.58
CA ASN A 35 11.22 -10.50 -10.36
C ASN A 35 10.51 -9.14 -10.38
N SER A 36 9.50 -8.96 -9.52
CA SER A 36 8.72 -7.73 -9.39
C SER A 36 8.93 -7.10 -8.02
N ALA A 37 8.66 -5.80 -7.92
CA ALA A 37 8.65 -5.09 -6.65
C ALA A 37 7.27 -4.50 -6.38
N LEU A 38 6.86 -4.51 -5.11
CA LEU A 38 5.66 -3.83 -4.62
C LEU A 38 6.06 -2.49 -4.03
N ILE A 39 5.40 -1.42 -4.46
CA ILE A 39 5.57 -0.08 -3.88
C ILE A 39 4.24 0.35 -3.26
N LEU A 40 4.23 0.52 -1.95
CA LEU A 40 3.12 1.09 -1.18
C LEU A 40 3.36 2.59 -1.07
N VAL A 41 2.47 3.39 -1.67
CA VAL A 41 2.65 4.84 -1.73
C VAL A 41 1.77 5.52 -0.69
N ASP A 42 2.41 6.21 0.24
CA ASP A 42 1.81 7.20 1.14
C ASP A 42 0.56 6.68 1.89
N ILE A 43 0.61 5.42 2.32
CA ILE A 43 -0.42 4.80 3.16
C ILE A 43 -0.23 5.31 4.60
N GLN A 44 -0.62 6.56 4.84
CA GLN A 44 -0.37 7.30 6.10
C GLN A 44 -1.66 7.78 6.76
N TYR A 45 -1.60 8.00 8.08
CA TYR A 45 -2.75 8.44 8.87
C TYR A 45 -3.45 9.68 8.31
N ASP A 46 -2.70 10.69 7.88
CA ASP A 46 -3.28 11.94 7.38
C ASP A 46 -4.14 11.77 6.13
N PHE A 47 -3.90 10.72 5.35
CA PHE A 47 -4.70 10.37 4.18
C PHE A 47 -5.78 9.33 4.49
N LEU A 48 -5.56 8.43 5.45
CA LEU A 48 -6.48 7.33 5.76
C LEU A 48 -7.56 7.69 6.78
N SER A 49 -7.21 8.42 7.83
CA SER A 49 -8.11 8.64 8.96
C SER A 49 -9.14 9.72 8.62
N PRO A 50 -10.41 9.60 9.05
CA PRO A 50 -11.37 10.71 9.00
C PRO A 50 -10.94 11.91 9.86
N HIS A 51 -9.98 11.71 10.76
CA HIS A 51 -9.35 12.77 11.57
C HIS A 51 -7.97 13.17 11.04
N GLY A 52 -7.52 12.60 9.93
CA GLY A 52 -6.29 12.97 9.25
C GLY A 52 -6.39 14.36 8.62
N ALA A 53 -5.27 15.09 8.56
CA ALA A 53 -5.26 16.47 8.09
C ALA A 53 -5.63 16.62 6.60
N LEU A 54 -5.44 15.57 5.80
CA LEU A 54 -5.79 15.53 4.38
C LEU A 54 -6.52 14.22 4.05
N SER A 55 -7.56 13.92 4.83
CA SER A 55 -8.34 12.69 4.72
C SER A 55 -8.88 12.47 3.31
N VAL A 56 -8.61 11.29 2.74
CA VAL A 56 -9.12 10.87 1.44
C VAL A 56 -10.33 9.96 1.65
N PRO A 57 -11.50 10.26 1.05
CA PRO A 57 -12.69 9.42 1.18
C PRO A 57 -12.42 7.97 0.78
N SER A 58 -12.92 7.02 1.58
CA SER A 58 -12.78 5.57 1.36
C SER A 58 -11.33 5.06 1.33
N ALA A 59 -10.32 5.88 1.63
CA ALA A 59 -8.93 5.42 1.62
C ALA A 59 -8.65 4.23 2.56
N PRO A 60 -9.25 4.10 3.77
CA PRO A 60 -9.09 2.89 4.59
C PRO A 60 -9.49 1.58 3.92
N GLU A 61 -10.35 1.62 2.90
CA GLU A 61 -10.83 0.43 2.20
C GLU A 61 -9.75 -0.26 1.37
N ILE A 62 -8.61 0.40 1.10
CA ILE A 62 -7.48 -0.22 0.40
C ILE A 62 -6.67 -1.17 1.29
N LEU A 63 -6.78 -1.03 2.62
CA LEU A 63 -5.91 -1.74 3.57
C LEU A 63 -6.00 -3.27 3.43
N PRO A 64 -7.18 -3.91 3.31
CA PRO A 64 -7.26 -5.35 3.08
C PRO A 64 -6.54 -5.80 1.81
N THR A 65 -6.63 -5.03 0.72
CA THR A 65 -5.91 -5.32 -0.52
C THR A 65 -4.41 -5.15 -0.35
N ALA A 66 -3.97 -4.06 0.29
CA ALA A 66 -2.55 -3.84 0.59
C ALA A 66 -1.97 -5.00 1.42
N TYR A 67 -2.68 -5.46 2.45
CA TYR A 67 -2.27 -6.62 3.25
C TYR A 67 -2.24 -7.91 2.44
N GLY A 68 -3.22 -8.15 1.56
CA GLY A 68 -3.22 -9.31 0.67
C GLY A 68 -2.05 -9.30 -0.32
N LEU A 69 -1.65 -8.13 -0.81
CA LEU A 69 -0.48 -7.98 -1.68
C LEU A 69 0.84 -8.19 -0.93
N LEU A 70 0.84 -8.09 0.39
CA LEU A 70 2.02 -8.29 1.23
C LEU A 70 2.16 -9.74 1.71
N ASP A 71 1.26 -10.63 1.28
CA ASP A 71 1.32 -12.05 1.57
C ASP A 71 2.66 -12.65 1.12
N GLU A 72 3.28 -13.45 2.00
CA GLU A 72 4.60 -14.04 1.77
C GLU A 72 4.61 -15.02 0.59
N GLY A 73 3.46 -15.63 0.25
CA GLY A 73 3.29 -16.53 -0.88
C GLY A 73 3.39 -15.85 -2.24
N LEU A 74 3.27 -14.52 -2.31
CA LEU A 74 3.44 -13.76 -3.55
C LEU A 74 4.91 -13.54 -3.93
N GLU A 75 5.84 -13.69 -2.98
CA GLU A 75 7.30 -13.70 -3.22
C GLU A 75 7.85 -12.47 -3.98
N TRP A 76 7.44 -11.24 -3.61
CA TRP A 76 8.03 -10.03 -4.18
C TRP A 76 9.55 -9.98 -4.01
N LYS A 77 10.26 -9.59 -5.06
CA LYS A 77 11.72 -9.34 -4.99
C LYS A 77 12.09 -8.24 -4.01
N ALA A 78 11.23 -7.23 -3.91
CA ALA A 78 11.35 -6.12 -2.98
C ALA A 78 9.97 -5.56 -2.65
N VAL A 79 9.81 -5.12 -1.41
CA VAL A 79 8.67 -4.31 -0.98
C VAL A 79 9.21 -2.98 -0.49
N VAL A 80 8.65 -1.89 -0.99
CA VAL A 80 9.05 -0.52 -0.66
C VAL A 80 7.81 0.24 -0.22
N ALA A 81 7.87 0.93 0.91
CA ALA A 81 6.82 1.86 1.31
C ALA A 81 7.39 3.29 1.31
N SER A 82 6.72 4.22 0.62
CA SER A 82 7.03 5.65 0.74
C SER A 82 6.26 6.27 1.90
N LYS A 83 6.82 7.37 2.41
CA LYS A 83 6.12 8.30 3.27
C LYS A 83 6.30 9.69 2.69
N ASP A 84 5.20 10.39 2.51
CA ASP A 84 5.25 11.83 2.40
C ASP A 84 5.74 12.40 3.73
N PHE A 85 6.65 13.37 3.66
CA PHE A 85 7.37 13.88 4.82
C PHE A 85 7.71 15.35 4.59
N HIS A 86 6.91 16.21 5.20
CA HIS A 86 7.02 17.64 5.02
C HIS A 86 7.67 18.31 6.24
N PRO A 87 8.55 19.30 6.04
CA PRO A 87 8.92 20.19 7.13
C PRO A 87 7.73 21.07 7.53
N PRO A 88 7.72 21.62 8.74
CA PRO A 88 6.82 22.73 9.08
C PRO A 88 6.94 23.85 8.03
N SER A 89 5.81 24.44 7.66
CA SER A 89 5.74 25.52 6.65
C SER A 89 6.27 25.12 5.27
N HIS A 90 6.04 23.87 4.84
CA HIS A 90 6.38 23.43 3.49
C HIS A 90 5.68 24.29 2.41
N ILE A 91 6.31 24.45 1.24
CA ILE A 91 5.80 25.32 0.17
C ILE A 91 4.45 24.87 -0.39
N SER A 92 4.11 23.59 -0.27
CA SER A 92 2.81 23.06 -0.69
C SER A 92 1.68 23.39 0.30
N PHE A 93 1.97 23.91 1.49
CA PHE A 93 0.95 24.19 2.50
C PHE A 93 0.30 25.54 2.30
N ALA A 94 -1.02 25.57 2.40
CA ALA A 94 -1.81 26.79 2.34
C ALA A 94 -1.48 27.76 3.49
N SER A 95 -1.16 27.22 4.68
CA SER A 95 -0.77 28.00 5.86
C SER A 95 0.49 28.85 5.60
N THR A 96 1.48 28.31 4.89
CA THR A 96 2.73 28.99 4.51
C THR A 96 2.49 30.26 3.70
N HIS A 97 1.40 30.30 2.91
CA HIS A 97 1.07 31.41 2.02
C HIS A 97 -0.11 32.24 2.51
N HIS A 98 -0.58 32.02 3.74
CA HIS A 98 -1.81 32.62 4.28
C HIS A 98 -3.02 32.45 3.34
N ALA A 99 -3.08 31.30 2.66
CA ALA A 99 -4.11 30.97 1.69
C ALA A 99 -5.09 29.91 2.27
N GLN A 100 -6.15 29.64 1.52
CA GLN A 100 -7.05 28.52 1.84
C GLN A 100 -6.52 27.23 1.20
N PRO A 101 -6.66 26.07 1.86
CA PRO A 101 -6.42 24.78 1.24
C PRO A 101 -7.20 24.61 -0.07
N PHE A 102 -6.68 23.79 -0.97
CA PHE A 102 -7.23 23.48 -2.30
C PHE A 102 -7.28 24.68 -3.26
N THR A 103 -6.48 25.71 -2.99
CA THR A 103 -6.26 26.84 -3.92
C THR A 103 -4.95 26.65 -4.69
N LYS A 104 -4.71 27.46 -5.72
CA LYS A 104 -3.53 27.36 -6.58
C LYS A 104 -2.52 28.47 -6.28
N LEU A 105 -1.24 28.13 -6.27
CA LEU A 105 -0.12 29.07 -6.21
C LEU A 105 0.68 29.03 -7.50
N SER A 106 0.96 30.19 -8.10
CA SER A 106 1.87 30.31 -9.22
C SER A 106 3.28 30.59 -8.72
N ILE A 107 4.20 29.66 -8.97
CA ILE A 107 5.61 29.77 -8.62
C ILE A 107 6.39 30.18 -9.88
N PRO A 108 7.07 31.35 -9.87
CA PRO A 108 7.96 31.71 -10.96
C PRO A 108 9.16 30.75 -11.01
N ASN A 109 9.48 30.23 -12.18
CA ASN A 109 10.62 29.34 -12.36
C ASN A 109 11.93 30.14 -12.24
N SER A 110 12.61 30.05 -11.10
CA SER A 110 13.83 30.82 -10.82
C SER A 110 15.11 30.23 -11.45
N SER A 111 14.99 29.32 -12.41
CA SER A 111 16.16 28.78 -13.14
C SER A 111 16.79 29.77 -14.13
N SER A 112 16.47 31.06 -14.06
CA SER A 112 17.23 32.12 -14.71
C SER A 112 18.50 32.45 -13.92
N SER A 113 19.44 31.50 -13.91
CA SER A 113 20.86 31.83 -13.80
C SER A 113 21.22 32.75 -14.97
N SER A 114 21.26 34.05 -14.72
CA SER A 114 22.09 35.06 -15.41
C SER A 114 22.56 34.69 -16.82
N SER A 115 21.63 34.51 -17.77
CA SER A 115 21.93 34.48 -19.19
C SER A 115 20.88 35.32 -19.89
N SER A 116 21.35 36.30 -20.64
CA SER A 116 20.60 37.31 -21.41
C SER A 116 19.75 36.75 -22.56
N ASP A 117 19.28 35.51 -22.45
CA ASP A 117 18.35 34.91 -23.39
C ASP A 117 16.94 35.00 -22.79
N GLU A 118 16.03 35.63 -23.52
CA GLU A 118 14.59 35.78 -23.24
C GLU A 118 13.84 34.43 -23.26
N ARG A 119 14.36 33.39 -22.59
CA ARG A 119 13.59 32.18 -22.34
C ARG A 119 12.47 32.55 -21.39
N GLN A 120 11.23 32.48 -21.89
CA GLN A 120 10.03 32.71 -21.09
C GLN A 120 10.14 31.97 -19.77
N VAL A 121 10.08 32.72 -18.67
CA VAL A 121 9.99 32.18 -17.33
C VAL A 121 8.63 31.51 -17.22
N GLU A 122 8.56 30.23 -17.53
CA GLU A 122 7.33 29.46 -17.43
C GLU A 122 7.00 29.30 -15.94
N SER A 123 5.92 29.94 -15.49
CA SER A 123 5.46 29.81 -14.10
C SER A 123 4.85 28.44 -13.89
N LYS A 124 5.27 27.72 -12.84
CA LYS A 124 4.66 26.45 -12.45
C LYS A 124 3.54 26.74 -11.46
N THR A 125 2.32 26.29 -11.77
CA THR A 125 1.21 26.34 -10.82
C THR A 125 1.18 25.06 -9.98
N ILE A 126 1.06 25.20 -8.67
CA ILE A 126 0.87 24.08 -7.72
C ILE A 126 -0.46 24.24 -6.99
N ASP A 127 -1.06 23.13 -6.57
CA ASP A 127 -2.16 23.15 -5.60
C ASP A 127 -1.60 23.26 -4.18
N LEU A 128 -2.26 24.05 -3.35
CA LEU A 128 -1.97 24.22 -1.93
C LEU A 128 -2.85 23.28 -1.12
N TRP A 129 -2.25 22.65 -0.12
CA TRP A 129 -2.89 21.63 0.72
C TRP A 129 -2.98 22.10 2.17
N PRO A 130 -3.84 21.49 3.01
CA PRO A 130 -3.71 21.60 4.45
C PRO A 130 -2.31 21.14 4.89
N ASP A 131 -1.83 21.56 6.05
CA ASP A 131 -0.60 21.01 6.64
C ASP A 131 -0.81 19.51 6.94
N HIS A 132 -0.04 18.63 6.31
CA HIS A 132 -0.16 17.18 6.44
C HIS A 132 1.21 16.53 6.43
N CYS A 133 1.30 15.31 6.96
CA CYS A 133 2.51 14.49 6.98
C CYS A 133 3.74 15.27 7.52
N VAL A 134 3.51 16.14 8.50
CA VAL A 134 4.54 17.03 9.02
C VAL A 134 5.46 16.25 9.95
N GLY A 135 6.71 16.13 9.54
CA GLY A 135 7.75 15.47 10.32
C GLY A 135 8.60 16.44 11.12
N ILE A 136 8.98 16.06 12.35
CA ILE A 136 9.99 16.78 13.13
C ILE A 136 11.40 16.26 12.77
N PRO A 137 12.38 17.15 12.51
CA PRO A 137 13.70 16.77 11.99
C PRO A 137 14.63 16.02 12.99
N LEU A 138 14.19 15.75 14.23
CA LEU A 138 15.04 15.12 15.24
C LEU A 138 15.26 13.60 15.03
N SER A 139 14.56 12.98 14.08
CA SER A 139 14.90 11.66 13.59
C SER A 139 14.79 11.64 12.07
N VAL A 140 15.92 11.57 11.37
CA VAL A 140 15.96 11.19 9.96
C VAL A 140 15.59 9.70 9.89
N GLN A 141 14.31 9.39 10.04
CA GLN A 141 13.76 8.11 9.60
C GLN A 141 13.66 8.21 8.09
N ALA A 142 14.24 7.25 7.38
CA ALA A 142 14.23 7.24 5.93
C ALA A 142 12.78 7.33 5.41
N ASN A 143 12.54 8.23 4.45
CA ASN A 143 11.25 8.42 3.75
C ASN A 143 10.83 7.21 2.88
N ILE A 144 11.68 6.18 2.87
CA ILE A 144 11.51 4.93 2.14
C ILE A 144 11.85 3.81 3.12
N VAL A 145 10.85 3.00 3.46
CA VAL A 145 11.08 1.75 4.17
C VAL A 145 11.22 0.66 3.11
N VAL A 146 12.48 0.28 2.83
CA VAL A 146 12.78 -0.86 1.97
C VAL A 146 12.82 -2.10 2.86
N PHE A 147 11.91 -3.02 2.61
CA PHE A 147 12.00 -4.34 3.22
C PHE A 147 12.76 -5.26 2.30
N ARG A 148 13.89 -5.76 2.79
CA ARG A 148 14.61 -6.85 2.14
C ARG A 148 15.07 -7.84 3.18
N GLU A 149 14.14 -8.43 3.90
CA GLU A 149 14.37 -9.71 4.58
C GLU A 149 13.12 -10.56 4.40
N ARG A 150 13.32 -11.81 3.99
CA ARG A 150 12.24 -12.81 3.93
C ARG A 150 11.54 -12.81 5.30
N GLY A 151 10.22 -12.68 5.33
CA GLY A 151 9.44 -12.75 6.57
C GLY A 151 9.12 -11.41 7.23
N ILE A 152 8.46 -10.48 6.52
CA ILE A 152 7.82 -9.34 7.19
C ILE A 152 6.56 -9.86 7.85
N SER A 153 6.65 -10.22 9.14
CA SER A 153 5.44 -10.55 9.90
C SER A 153 4.43 -9.39 9.83
N ASN A 154 3.14 -9.70 9.72
CA ASN A 154 2.03 -8.73 9.78
C ASN A 154 2.17 -7.68 10.91
N GLN A 155 2.82 -8.05 12.02
CA GLN A 155 3.12 -7.17 13.14
C GLN A 155 4.01 -5.97 12.76
N ARG A 156 5.08 -6.18 11.99
CA ARG A 156 6.00 -5.10 11.56
C ARG A 156 5.35 -4.11 10.58
N MET A 157 4.32 -4.54 9.85
CA MET A 157 3.59 -3.64 8.95
C MET A 157 2.55 -2.80 9.66
N ASN A 158 1.88 -3.36 10.68
CA ASN A 158 1.02 -2.57 11.55
C ASN A 158 1.82 -1.46 12.23
N ASP A 159 3.06 -1.73 12.66
CA ASP A 159 3.94 -0.68 13.16
C ASP A 159 4.18 0.38 12.07
N LEU A 160 4.44 0.00 10.82
CA LEU A 160 4.75 0.97 9.76
C LEU A 160 3.58 1.83 9.27
N LEU A 161 2.37 1.29 9.32
CA LEU A 161 1.12 2.00 8.97
C LEU A 161 0.65 2.94 10.08
N TYR A 162 1.04 2.69 11.33
CA TYR A 162 0.62 3.44 12.52
C TYR A 162 1.74 4.17 13.26
N LEU A 163 2.97 4.22 12.72
CA LEU A 163 4.10 4.94 13.33
C LEU A 163 4.01 6.45 13.07
N ILE A 164 3.00 7.09 13.69
CA ILE A 164 3.14 8.29 14.53
C ILE A 164 2.19 8.07 15.71
N PRO A 165 2.66 7.84 16.95
CA PRO A 165 1.77 7.86 18.10
C PRO A 165 1.20 9.28 18.24
N LEU A 166 -0.10 9.37 18.51
CA LEU A 166 -0.81 10.61 18.85
C LEU A 166 -0.03 11.49 19.84
#